data_AF-A0A2X2VAX8-F1
#
_entry.id   AF-A0A2X2VAX8-F1
#
_cell.length_a   1.000
_cell.length_b   1.000
_cell.length_c   1.000
_cell.angle_alpha   90.00
_cell.angle_beta   90.00
_cell.angle_gamma   90.00
#
_symmetry.space_group_name_H-M   'P 1'
#
loop_
_entity.id
_entity.type
_entity.pdbx_description
1 polymer ?
#
loop_
_entity_poly.entity_id
_entity_poly.type
_entity_poly.pdbx_seq_one_letter_code
_entity_poly.pdbx_strand_id
1 'polypeptide(L)'
;MKCNYVGWLLASVLTAASSGLQAADITITVNGKVVAKPCTVSTTNAAVDLGDLYTFSLVTAGSASAWHSTALELTNCPIGTSRVIATFSGTADSTGYYKKPGDRRQYSARIAG
;
A
#
# COMPACT_ATOMS: atom_id res chain seq x y z
N MET A 1 17.96 8.58 -89.71
CA MET A 1 17.51 7.78 -88.55
C MET A 1 18.68 7.74 -87.54
N LYS A 2 18.70 8.65 -86.57
CA LYS A 2 19.75 8.88 -85.56
C LYS A 2 19.08 9.74 -84.46
N CYS A 3 18.22 9.19 -83.61
CA CYS A 3 18.37 8.29 -82.45
C CYS A 3 18.43 9.11 -81.15
N ASN A 4 17.29 9.27 -80.48
CA ASN A 4 17.14 10.11 -79.30
C ASN A 4 16.92 9.22 -78.05
N TYR A 5 17.78 8.21 -77.87
CA TYR A 5 17.77 7.30 -76.71
C TYR A 5 18.25 7.96 -75.40
N VAL A 6 18.91 9.12 -75.50
CA VAL A 6 19.50 9.85 -74.35
C VAL A 6 18.43 10.41 -73.41
N GLY A 7 17.29 10.87 -73.94
CA GLY A 7 16.19 11.40 -73.12
C GLY A 7 15.49 10.31 -72.29
N TRP A 8 15.41 9.08 -72.82
CA TRP A 8 14.87 7.93 -72.10
C TRP A 8 15.83 7.39 -71.04
N LEU A 9 17.15 7.46 -71.30
CA LEU A 9 18.18 7.10 -70.31
C LEU A 9 18.28 8.11 -69.16
N LEU A 10 17.98 9.39 -69.39
CA LEU A 10 17.95 10.39 -68.31
C LEU A 10 16.71 10.26 -67.42
N ALA A 11 15.57 9.82 -67.97
CA ALA A 11 14.34 9.61 -67.22
C ALA A 11 14.42 8.39 -66.28
N SER A 12 15.18 7.35 -66.62
CA SER A 12 15.36 6.18 -65.76
C SER A 12 16.32 6.40 -64.58
N VAL A 13 17.22 7.38 -64.69
CA VAL A 13 18.11 7.77 -63.58
C VAL A 13 17.37 8.59 -62.54
N LEU A 14 16.36 9.39 -62.94
CA LEU A 14 15.62 10.27 -62.04
C LEU A 14 14.62 9.51 -61.14
N THR A 15 14.16 8.32 -61.55
CA THR A 15 13.27 7.46 -60.74
C THR A 15 14.02 6.59 -59.73
N ALA A 16 15.35 6.50 -59.81
CA ALA A 16 16.18 5.77 -58.84
C ALA A 16 16.56 6.62 -57.60
N ALA A 17 16.26 7.93 -57.62
CA ALA A 17 16.58 8.86 -56.53
C ALA A 17 15.48 8.99 -55.47
N SER A 18 14.39 8.22 -55.56
CA SER A 18 13.35 8.15 -54.53
C SER A 18 13.86 7.37 -53.31
N SER A 19 14.63 8.07 -52.47
CA SER A 19 15.01 7.61 -51.14
C SER A 19 13.77 7.20 -50.35
N GLY A 20 13.68 5.91 -49.99
CA GLY A 20 12.56 5.35 -49.24
C GLY A 20 12.39 6.05 -47.89
N LEU A 21 11.15 6.43 -47.58
CA LEU A 21 10.76 6.91 -46.25
C LEU A 21 10.99 5.77 -45.24
N GLN A 22 12.10 5.83 -44.51
CA GLN A 22 12.33 4.93 -43.39
C GLN A 22 11.49 5.42 -42.21
N ALA A 23 10.31 4.81 -42.03
CA ALA A 23 9.60 4.89 -40.77
C ALA A 23 10.36 4.01 -39.76
N ALA A 24 11.15 4.63 -38.89
CA ALA A 24 11.72 3.94 -37.75
C ALA A 24 10.61 3.76 -36.70
N ASP A 25 10.32 2.53 -36.31
CA ASP A 25 9.43 2.24 -35.18
C ASP A 25 10.05 2.81 -33.90
N ILE A 26 9.39 3.80 -33.30
CA ILE A 26 9.80 4.38 -32.02
C ILE A 26 9.11 3.57 -30.94
N THR A 27 9.85 2.71 -30.25
CA THR A 27 9.33 1.94 -29.12
C THR A 27 9.31 2.82 -27.87
N ILE A 28 8.13 3.25 -27.44
CA ILE A 28 7.95 3.99 -26.17
C ILE A 28 7.76 2.97 -25.04
N THR A 29 8.81 2.74 -24.24
CA THR A 29 8.73 1.87 -23.07
C THR A 29 8.27 2.68 -21.86
N VAL A 30 7.00 2.52 -21.48
CA VAL A 30 6.46 3.09 -20.23
C VAL A 30 6.67 2.10 -19.11
N ASN A 31 7.66 2.34 -18.26
CA ASN A 31 7.82 1.61 -17.00
C ASN A 31 7.03 2.31 -15.90
N GLY A 32 6.03 1.62 -15.34
CA GLY A 32 5.22 2.11 -14.23
C GLY A 32 4.98 1.04 -13.19
N LYS A 33 5.05 1.40 -11.91
CA LYS A 33 4.68 0.55 -10.78
C LYS A 33 3.24 0.84 -10.39
N VAL A 34 2.33 -0.09 -10.62
CA VAL A 34 0.95 0.01 -10.16
C VAL A 34 0.88 -0.49 -8.72
N VAL A 35 0.59 0.40 -7.77
CA VAL A 35 0.31 0.05 -6.37
C VAL A 35 -1.18 0.23 -6.09
N ALA A 36 -1.75 -0.67 -5.30
CA ALA A 36 -3.13 -0.54 -4.86
C ALA A 36 -3.27 0.61 -3.86
N LYS A 37 -4.41 1.30 -3.90
CA LYS A 37 -4.74 2.33 -2.90
C LYS A 37 -4.91 1.68 -1.51
N PRO A 38 -4.35 2.25 -0.43
CA PRO A 38 -4.63 1.72 0.91
C PRO A 38 -6.11 1.90 1.27
N CYS A 39 -6.63 1.06 2.17
CA CYS A 39 -7.93 1.26 2.78
C CYS A 39 -7.95 2.55 3.62
N THR A 40 -9.11 3.16 3.77
CA THR A 40 -9.32 4.28 4.70
C THR A 40 -9.76 3.74 6.05
N VAL A 41 -9.10 4.17 7.13
CA VAL A 41 -9.55 3.86 8.49
C VAL A 41 -10.75 4.73 8.84
N SER A 42 -11.90 4.11 9.11
CA SER A 42 -13.14 4.81 9.47
C SER A 42 -13.27 5.03 10.97
N THR A 43 -12.70 4.14 11.79
CA THR A 43 -12.66 4.32 13.24
C THR A 43 -11.54 5.30 13.61
N THR A 44 -11.90 6.54 13.93
CA THR A 44 -10.92 7.57 14.33
C THR A 44 -10.51 7.45 15.79
N ASN A 45 -11.44 7.09 16.66
CA ASN A 45 -11.20 6.83 18.08
C ASN A 45 -12.02 5.62 18.52
N ALA A 46 -11.35 4.61 19.05
CA ALA A 46 -11.99 3.47 19.71
C ALA A 46 -11.72 3.58 21.22
N ALA A 47 -12.75 3.94 21.99
CA ALA A 47 -12.69 3.88 23.45
C ALA A 47 -13.22 2.51 23.89
N VAL A 48 -12.42 1.79 24.68
CA VAL A 48 -12.81 0.50 25.27
C VAL A 48 -13.02 0.71 26.76
N ASP A 49 -14.26 0.54 27.20
CA ASP A 49 -14.59 0.55 28.62
C ASP A 49 -14.29 -0.83 29.22
N LEU A 50 -13.37 -0.87 30.19
CA LEU A 50 -13.00 -2.08 30.94
C LEU A 50 -13.92 -2.31 32.15
N GLY A 51 -14.80 -1.35 32.46
CA GLY A 51 -15.63 -1.35 33.65
C GLY A 51 -14.82 -1.25 34.94
N ASP A 52 -15.47 -1.64 36.04
CA ASP A 52 -14.86 -1.61 37.37
C ASP A 52 -13.91 -2.80 37.58
N LEU A 53 -12.63 -2.49 37.69
CA LEU A 53 -11.60 -3.46 38.05
C LEU A 53 -11.27 -3.34 39.54
N TYR A 54 -11.54 -4.40 40.28
CA TYR A 54 -11.24 -4.45 41.70
C TYR A 54 -9.80 -4.92 41.95
N THR A 55 -9.06 -4.14 42.73
CA THR A 55 -7.65 -4.42 43.04
C THR A 55 -7.43 -5.79 43.70
N PHE A 56 -8.40 -6.28 44.47
CA PHE A 56 -8.31 -7.59 45.14
C PHE A 56 -8.25 -8.77 44.15
N SER A 57 -8.85 -8.62 42.97
CA SER A 57 -8.83 -9.65 41.92
C SER A 57 -7.51 -9.66 41.13
N LEU A 58 -6.74 -8.56 41.21
CA LEU A 58 -5.52 -8.32 40.46
C LEU A 58 -4.27 -8.25 41.36
N VAL A 59 -4.33 -8.84 42.57
CA VAL A 59 -3.22 -8.83 43.53
C VAL A 59 -2.08 -9.74 43.08
N THR A 60 -2.42 -10.90 42.52
CA THR A 60 -1.42 -11.89 42.10
C THR A 60 -0.92 -11.58 40.70
N ALA A 61 0.40 -11.69 40.50
CA ALA A 61 0.99 -11.56 39.18
C ALA A 61 0.37 -12.58 38.22
N GLY A 62 -0.08 -12.12 37.05
CA GLY A 62 -0.76 -12.94 36.05
C GLY A 62 -2.29 -12.97 36.18
N SER A 63 -2.87 -12.41 37.25
CA SER A 63 -4.31 -12.15 37.28
C SER A 63 -4.72 -11.20 36.15
N ALA A 64 -5.84 -11.48 35.49
CA ALA A 64 -6.36 -10.70 34.38
C ALA A 64 -7.87 -10.47 34.50
N SER A 65 -8.36 -9.39 33.90
CA SER A 65 -9.79 -9.14 33.72
C SER A 65 -10.34 -9.96 32.54
N ALA A 66 -11.66 -9.86 32.34
CA ALA A 66 -12.27 -10.31 31.10
C ALA A 66 -11.70 -9.54 29.89
N TRP A 67 -11.80 -10.16 28.70
CA TRP A 67 -11.47 -9.53 27.43
C TRP A 67 -12.59 -8.58 27.01
N HIS A 68 -12.20 -7.41 26.50
CA HIS A 68 -13.12 -6.45 25.91
C HIS A 68 -12.80 -6.31 24.42
N SER A 69 -13.83 -6.43 23.59
CA SER A 69 -13.69 -6.38 22.13
C SER A 69 -14.01 -4.99 21.60
N THR A 70 -13.27 -4.56 20.58
CA THR A 70 -13.57 -3.37 19.79
C THR A 70 -13.28 -3.62 18.33
N ALA A 71 -13.94 -2.88 17.45
CA ALA A 71 -13.81 -3.03 16.00
C ALA A 71 -13.09 -1.82 15.39
N LEU A 72 -12.10 -2.11 14.55
CA LEU A 72 -11.45 -1.12 13.69
C LEU A 72 -12.03 -1.29 12.29
N GLU A 73 -12.91 -0.37 11.91
CA GLU A 73 -13.59 -0.42 10.61
C GLU A 73 -12.73 0.23 9.53
N LEU A 74 -12.61 -0.46 8.40
CA LEU A 74 -11.93 0.04 7.22
C LEU A 74 -12.93 0.16 6.06
N THR A 75 -12.86 1.28 5.35
CA THR A 75 -13.69 1.55 4.17
C THR A 75 -12.84 1.81 2.93
N ASN A 76 -13.46 1.76 1.76
CA ASN A 76 -12.81 2.04 0.47
C ASN A 76 -11.58 1.16 0.18
N CYS A 77 -11.58 -0.09 0.64
CA CYS A 77 -10.55 -1.06 0.29
C CYS A 77 -10.68 -1.46 -1.19
N PRO A 78 -9.61 -1.38 -1.99
CA PRO A 78 -9.67 -1.85 -3.37
C PRO A 78 -9.79 -3.38 -3.44
N ILE A 79 -10.37 -3.86 -4.54
CA ILE A 79 -10.63 -5.28 -4.83
C ILE A 79 -9.38 -6.19 -4.87
N GLY A 80 -8.17 -5.61 -4.82
CA GLY A 80 -6.91 -6.34 -4.70
C GLY A 80 -6.34 -6.43 -3.28
N THR A 81 -7.05 -5.93 -2.27
CA THR A 81 -6.58 -5.98 -0.87
C THR A 81 -6.90 -7.34 -0.27
N SER A 82 -5.90 -8.21 -0.16
CA SER A 82 -6.08 -9.55 0.46
C SER A 82 -5.66 -9.59 1.93
N ARG A 83 -4.91 -8.60 2.41
CA ARG A 83 -4.40 -8.57 3.77
C ARG A 83 -4.31 -7.14 4.30
N VAL A 84 -4.81 -6.95 5.51
CA VAL A 84 -4.61 -5.75 6.33
C VAL A 84 -3.84 -6.17 7.58
N ILE A 85 -2.87 -5.37 7.99
CA ILE A 85 -2.09 -5.60 9.21
C ILE A 85 -2.29 -4.38 10.10
N ALA A 86 -2.84 -4.59 11.29
CA ALA A 86 -2.90 -3.56 12.33
C ALA A 86 -1.65 -3.67 13.21
N THR A 87 -1.01 -2.54 13.50
CA THR A 87 0.12 -2.48 14.43
C THR A 87 -0.25 -1.57 15.58
N PHE A 88 -0.24 -2.13 16.79
CA PHE A 88 -0.48 -1.39 18.02
C PHE A 88 0.84 -0.86 18.56
N SER A 89 0.85 0.37 19.04
CA SER A 89 2.03 1.00 19.63
C SER A 89 1.64 1.78 20.88
N GLY A 90 2.59 1.86 21.82
CA GLY A 90 2.36 2.49 23.12
C GLY A 90 3.51 2.21 24.08
N THR A 91 3.44 2.81 25.27
CA THR A 91 4.46 2.62 26.30
C THR A 91 4.31 1.23 26.93
N ALA A 92 5.28 0.36 26.70
CA ALA A 92 5.31 -0.97 27.31
C ALA A 92 5.88 -0.94 28.74
N ASP A 93 5.54 -1.95 29.54
CA ASP A 93 6.19 -2.30 30.79
C ASP A 93 7.34 -3.29 30.56
N SER A 94 7.96 -3.77 31.64
CA SER A 94 9.04 -4.76 31.58
C SER A 94 8.62 -6.13 31.04
N THR A 95 7.32 -6.38 30.90
CA THR A 95 6.77 -7.65 30.37
C THR A 95 6.33 -7.55 28.90
N GLY A 96 6.33 -6.33 28.33
CA GLY A 96 5.88 -6.07 26.97
C GLY A 96 4.39 -5.72 26.87
N TYR A 97 3.70 -5.53 27.99
CA TYR A 97 2.29 -5.07 28.01
C TYR A 97 2.21 -3.55 28.14
N TYR A 98 1.10 -2.96 27.69
CA TYR A 98 0.93 -1.51 27.66
C TYR A 98 0.67 -0.94 29.05
N LYS A 99 1.52 -0.02 29.50
CA LYS A 99 1.40 0.64 30.80
C LYS A 99 0.18 1.55 30.81
N LYS A 100 -0.56 1.51 31.93
CA LYS A 100 -1.60 2.49 32.20
C LYS A 100 -0.98 3.84 32.60
N PRO A 101 -1.24 4.93 31.86
CA PRO A 101 -0.70 6.24 32.20
C PRO A 101 -1.19 6.72 33.57
N GLY A 102 -0.28 7.29 34.38
CA GLY A 102 -0.59 7.85 35.69
C GLY A 102 -0.83 6.82 36.80
N ASP A 103 -0.74 5.52 36.51
CA ASP A 103 -0.86 4.49 37.54
C ASP A 103 0.48 4.27 38.26
N ARG A 104 0.45 4.23 39.60
CA ARG A 104 1.63 3.86 40.40
C ARG A 104 1.73 2.35 40.60
N ARG A 105 0.67 1.60 40.30
CA ARG A 105 0.66 0.14 40.40
C ARG A 105 1.07 -0.48 39.05
N GLN A 106 1.59 -1.70 39.10
CA GLN A 106 1.99 -2.47 37.91
C GLN A 106 0.77 -3.06 37.19
N TYR A 107 -0.19 -2.22 36.78
CA TYR A 107 -1.29 -2.63 35.92
C TYR A 107 -0.95 -2.35 34.46
N SER A 108 -1.18 -3.36 33.62
CA SER A 108 -0.81 -3.35 32.22
C SER A 108 -1.96 -3.89 31.35
N ALA A 109 -2.15 -3.31 30.18
CA ALA A 109 -3.13 -3.76 29.20
C ALA A 109 -2.45 -4.61 28.13
N ARG A 110 -3.13 -5.68 27.70
CA ARG A 110 -2.73 -6.52 26.57
C ARG A 110 -3.72 -6.31 25.42
N ILE A 111 -3.21 -6.13 24.21
CA ILE A 111 -4.02 -6.01 23.00
C ILE A 111 -3.76 -7.23 22.12
N ALA A 112 -4.83 -7.85 21.62
CA ALA A 112 -4.80 -8.95 20.66
C ALA A 112 -5.76 -8.61 19.52
N GLY A 113 -5.38 -8.97 18.29
CA GLY A 113 -6.16 -8.74 17.07
C GLY A 113 -5.96 -9.87 16.07
#